data_AF-A0A938EPP4-F1
#
_entry.id   AF-A0A938EPP4-F1
#
_cell.length_a   1.000
_cell.length_b   1.000
_cell.length_c   1.000
_cell.angle_alpha   90.00
_cell.angle_beta   90.00
_cell.angle_gamma   90.00
#
_symmetry.space_group_name_H-M   'P 1'
#
loop_
_entity.id
_entity.type
_entity.pdbx_description
1 polymer ?
#
loop_
_entity_poly.entity_id
_entity_poly.type
_entity_poly.pdbx_seq_one_letter_code
_entity_poly.pdbx_strand_id
1 'polypeptide(L)'
;PWDPVVEATACHDEGWREWDMHPQVLPGGEPQGFAAMEVGDHVAIHRASATAGAQRGDRVELLVGMHGAGLVMRRLGLDGEVERLDDRPGLARALVIDRALAGRALRSGLGEGAALAGWAWSAYRILQAIDLLSLYLTWRGLAGGEEWTLRRVPRRPGDERGVDIVVRPGAPRSLSCVLDPWPFAADVVEAPVEARFIDDRPYRGADDLAAALSAAVAEVLHTSSRRA
;
A
#
# COMPACT_ATOMS: atom_id res chain seq x y z
N PRO A 1 17.63 -10.43 6.13
CA PRO A 1 17.73 -9.26 5.22
C PRO A 1 16.38 -8.58 4.93
N TRP A 2 15.25 -9.23 5.23
CA TRP A 2 13.91 -8.74 4.95
C TRP A 2 13.25 -8.05 6.14
N ASP A 3 13.88 -8.00 7.32
CA ASP A 3 13.34 -7.35 8.50
C ASP A 3 12.94 -5.88 8.23
N PRO A 4 13.72 -5.07 7.48
CA PRO A 4 13.27 -3.73 7.10
C PRO A 4 12.03 -3.71 6.19
N VAL A 5 11.76 -4.78 5.45
CA VAL A 5 10.53 -4.91 4.63
C VAL A 5 9.33 -5.18 5.54
N VAL A 6 9.49 -6.00 6.57
CA VAL A 6 8.42 -6.24 7.56
C VAL A 6 8.06 -4.93 8.27
N GLU A 7 9.07 -4.20 8.75
CA GLU A 7 8.87 -2.89 9.39
C GLU A 7 8.26 -1.86 8.43
N ALA A 8 8.75 -1.78 7.19
CA ALA A 8 8.17 -0.88 6.18
C ALA A 8 6.73 -1.24 5.85
N THR A 9 6.40 -2.53 5.74
CA THR A 9 5.03 -2.99 5.50
C THR A 9 4.11 -2.54 6.64
N ALA A 10 4.57 -2.65 7.89
CA ALA A 10 3.80 -2.26 9.06
C ALA A 10 3.55 -0.73 9.17
N CYS A 11 4.39 0.12 8.57
CA CYS A 11 4.31 1.58 8.77
C CYS A 11 4.21 2.42 7.49
N HIS A 12 4.22 1.84 6.28
CA HIS A 12 4.19 2.62 5.04
C HIS A 12 2.91 3.44 4.87
N ASP A 13 1.84 3.03 5.54
CA ASP A 13 0.54 3.72 5.57
C ASP A 13 0.30 4.51 6.85
N GLU A 14 1.31 4.70 7.71
CA GLU A 14 1.14 5.40 8.98
C GLU A 14 0.59 6.83 8.81
N GLY A 15 0.87 7.49 7.69
CA GLY A 15 0.30 8.80 7.35
C GLY A 15 -1.23 8.81 7.19
N TRP A 16 -1.87 7.66 6.96
CA TRP A 16 -3.32 7.54 6.89
C TRP A 16 -4.00 7.65 8.25
N ARG A 17 -3.29 7.40 9.35
CA ARG A 17 -3.89 7.33 10.68
C ARG A 17 -4.68 8.60 11.04
N GLU A 18 -4.16 9.78 10.71
CA GLU A 18 -4.86 11.04 10.99
C GLU A 18 -6.11 11.20 10.12
N TRP A 19 -6.02 10.83 8.84
CA TRP A 19 -7.14 10.84 7.91
C TRP A 19 -8.26 9.89 8.36
N ASP A 20 -7.90 8.66 8.74
CA ASP A 20 -8.85 7.63 9.18
C ASP A 20 -9.57 7.98 10.48
N MET A 21 -8.93 8.80 11.34
CA MET A 21 -9.55 9.34 12.55
C MET A 21 -10.52 10.50 12.29
N HIS A 22 -10.39 11.15 11.13
CA HIS A 22 -11.19 12.30 10.73
C HIS A 22 -11.75 12.13 9.32
N PRO A 23 -12.59 11.10 9.08
CA PRO A 23 -13.09 10.81 7.75
C PRO A 23 -14.01 11.93 7.26
N GLN A 24 -13.85 12.26 5.98
CA GLN A 24 -14.57 13.35 5.34
C GLN A 24 -15.81 12.84 4.58
N VAL A 25 -16.73 13.75 4.27
CA VAL A 25 -17.98 13.46 3.55
C VAL A 25 -18.06 14.39 2.33
N LEU A 26 -18.42 13.82 1.18
CA LEU A 26 -18.65 14.56 -0.07
C LEU A 26 -19.95 15.38 -0.01
N PRO A 27 -20.15 16.38 -0.89
CA PRO A 27 -21.36 17.20 -0.88
C PRO A 27 -22.69 16.42 -1.01
N GLY A 28 -22.67 15.22 -1.59
CA GLY A 28 -23.84 14.34 -1.70
C GLY A 28 -24.17 13.54 -0.43
N GLY A 29 -23.30 13.59 0.58
CA GLY A 29 -23.42 12.85 1.83
C GLY A 29 -22.68 11.52 1.84
N GLU A 30 -22.00 11.14 0.76
CA GLU A 30 -21.19 9.91 0.73
C GLU A 30 -19.87 10.08 1.48
N PRO A 31 -19.36 9.06 2.20
CA PRO A 31 -18.00 9.07 2.71
C PRO A 31 -16.98 9.31 1.59
N GLN A 32 -16.03 10.22 1.82
CA GLN A 32 -14.97 10.49 0.86
C GLN A 32 -13.96 9.35 0.83
N GLY A 33 -14.01 8.55 -0.23
CA GLY A 33 -13.03 7.50 -0.47
C GLY A 33 -11.72 8.02 -1.06
N PHE A 34 -10.69 7.16 -1.04
CA PHE A 34 -9.35 7.41 -1.57
C PHE A 34 -9.32 8.13 -2.93
N ALA A 35 -10.14 7.69 -3.89
CA ALA A 35 -10.12 8.21 -5.27
C ALA A 35 -10.68 9.63 -5.42
N ALA A 36 -11.37 10.15 -4.40
CA ALA A 36 -11.99 11.47 -4.40
C ALA A 36 -11.20 12.50 -3.57
N MET A 37 -10.02 12.14 -3.09
CA MET A 37 -9.16 13.03 -2.30
C MET A 37 -8.40 14.01 -3.18
N GLU A 38 -8.08 15.18 -2.63
CA GLU A 38 -7.25 16.15 -3.30
C GLU A 38 -5.78 15.70 -3.30
N VAL A 39 -5.04 16.07 -4.35
CA VAL A 39 -3.62 15.72 -4.49
C VAL A 39 -2.79 16.22 -3.29
N GLY A 40 -3.18 17.35 -2.69
CA GLY A 40 -2.55 17.89 -1.50
C GLY A 40 -2.59 16.94 -0.30
N ASP A 41 -3.74 16.30 -0.08
CA ASP A 41 -3.95 15.37 1.04
C ASP A 41 -3.14 14.10 0.85
N HIS A 42 -3.15 13.52 -0.36
CA HIS A 42 -2.29 12.38 -0.68
C HIS A 42 -0.81 12.69 -0.43
N VAL A 43 -0.34 13.87 -0.85
CA VAL A 43 1.07 14.28 -0.64
C VAL A 43 1.37 14.46 0.85
N ALA A 44 0.45 15.03 1.63
CA ALA A 44 0.62 15.18 3.07
C ALA A 44 0.72 13.82 3.77
N ILE A 45 -0.18 12.89 3.46
CA ILE A 45 -0.19 11.52 3.97
C ILE A 45 1.12 10.80 3.66
N HIS A 46 1.57 10.80 2.40
CA HIS A 46 2.82 10.13 2.02
C HIS A 46 4.06 10.79 2.64
N ARG A 47 4.02 12.09 2.96
CA ARG A 47 5.08 12.75 3.74
C ARG A 47 5.08 12.28 5.19
N ALA A 48 3.92 12.19 5.84
CA ALA A 48 3.80 11.68 7.19
C ALA A 48 4.26 10.21 7.30
N SER A 49 3.88 9.35 6.35
CA SER A 49 4.38 7.97 6.27
C SER A 49 5.91 7.92 6.16
N ALA A 50 6.52 8.77 5.33
CA ALA A 50 7.99 8.82 5.22
C ALA A 50 8.64 9.24 6.55
N THR A 51 8.07 10.20 7.27
CA THR A 51 8.54 10.59 8.61
C THR A 51 8.43 9.43 9.61
N ALA A 52 7.34 8.66 9.58
CA ALA A 52 7.22 7.46 10.40
C ALA A 52 8.28 6.40 10.05
N GLY A 53 8.56 6.20 8.76
CA GLY A 53 9.63 5.32 8.30
C GLY A 53 11.03 5.74 8.79
N ALA A 54 11.31 7.05 8.78
CA ALA A 54 12.57 7.61 9.29
C ALA A 54 12.80 7.28 10.78
N GLN A 55 11.73 7.24 11.59
CA GLN A 55 11.81 6.86 13.01
C GLN A 55 12.13 5.38 13.22
N ARG A 56 11.95 4.53 12.19
CA ARG A 56 12.23 3.08 12.22
C ARG A 56 13.61 2.74 11.64
N GLY A 57 14.24 3.67 10.92
CA GLY A 57 15.61 3.59 10.42
C GLY A 57 15.75 3.70 8.91
N ASP A 58 16.96 4.00 8.45
CA ASP A 58 17.28 4.40 7.07
C ASP A 58 16.76 3.46 5.99
N ARG A 59 16.82 2.14 6.23
CA ARG A 59 16.33 1.15 5.28
C ARG A 59 14.81 1.14 5.19
N VAL A 60 14.11 1.40 6.30
CA VAL A 60 12.65 1.50 6.34
C VAL A 60 12.22 2.79 5.65
N GLU A 61 12.84 3.92 5.99
CA GLU A 61 12.62 5.21 5.33
C GLU A 61 12.81 5.12 3.82
N LEU A 62 13.89 4.46 3.37
CA LEU A 62 14.17 4.27 1.96
C LEU A 62 13.02 3.55 1.25
N LEU A 63 12.46 2.50 1.86
CA LEU A 63 11.37 1.72 1.27
C LEU A 63 10.06 2.49 1.27
N VAL A 64 9.71 3.15 2.37
CA VAL A 64 8.47 3.96 2.47
C VAL A 64 8.53 5.15 1.52
N GLY A 65 9.68 5.82 1.41
CA GLY A 65 9.90 6.90 0.45
C GLY A 65 9.82 6.43 -1.00
N MET A 66 10.40 5.26 -1.31
CA MET A 66 10.25 4.62 -2.62
C MET A 66 8.79 4.25 -2.91
N HIS A 67 8.04 3.74 -1.93
CA HIS A 67 6.61 3.43 -2.06
C HIS A 67 5.80 4.69 -2.40
N GLY A 68 5.91 5.77 -1.62
CA GLY A 68 5.17 7.02 -1.87
C GLY A 68 5.50 7.64 -3.23
N ALA A 69 6.79 7.68 -3.62
CA ALA A 69 7.16 8.13 -4.98
C ALA A 69 6.67 7.17 -6.07
N GLY A 70 6.69 5.87 -5.77
CA GLY A 70 6.20 4.81 -6.65
C GLY A 70 4.73 4.97 -7.00
N LEU A 71 3.87 5.28 -6.03
CA LEU A 71 2.44 5.51 -6.28
C LEU A 71 2.19 6.63 -7.31
N VAL A 72 2.99 7.71 -7.27
CA VAL A 72 2.94 8.78 -8.28
C VAL A 72 3.53 8.33 -9.62
N MET A 73 4.50 7.43 -9.60
CA MET A 73 5.29 7.02 -10.77
C MET A 73 4.96 5.62 -11.27
N ARG A 74 3.68 5.21 -11.21
CA ARG A 74 3.18 3.90 -11.68
C ARG A 74 3.99 2.72 -11.12
N ARG A 75 4.21 2.78 -9.83
CA ARG A 75 5.03 1.87 -9.04
C ARG A 75 6.42 1.64 -9.64
N LEU A 76 7.02 2.69 -10.19
CA LEU A 76 8.33 2.67 -10.85
C LEU A 76 8.40 1.69 -12.03
N GLY A 77 7.31 1.60 -12.78
CA GLY A 77 7.19 0.79 -13.98
C GLY A 77 6.55 -0.59 -13.78
N LEU A 78 6.12 -0.93 -12.55
CA LEU A 78 5.37 -2.17 -12.32
C LEU A 78 3.94 -2.07 -12.87
N ASP A 79 3.36 -0.87 -12.89
CA ASP A 79 2.00 -0.66 -13.37
C ASP A 79 1.94 -0.20 -14.82
N GLY A 80 3.01 -0.39 -15.59
CA GLY A 80 3.11 0.03 -17.00
C GLY A 80 4.16 1.11 -17.22
N GLU A 81 4.14 1.75 -18.39
CA GLU A 81 5.12 2.78 -18.74
C GLU A 81 5.08 3.98 -17.78
N VAL A 82 6.23 4.37 -17.27
CA VAL A 82 6.37 5.51 -16.35
C VAL A 82 6.19 6.80 -17.15
N GLU A 83 5.16 7.57 -16.80
CA GLU A 83 4.92 8.89 -17.41
C GLU A 83 6.03 9.89 -17.04
N ARG A 84 6.12 10.97 -17.83
CA ARG A 84 7.12 12.00 -17.58
C ARG A 84 6.78 12.73 -16.29
N LEU A 85 7.80 12.96 -15.47
CA LEU A 85 7.63 13.64 -14.19
C LEU A 85 7.06 15.07 -14.33
N ASP A 86 7.37 15.76 -15.43
CA ASP A 86 6.87 17.11 -15.69
C ASP A 86 5.37 17.15 -16.02
N ASP A 87 4.76 16.00 -16.33
CA ASP A 87 3.31 15.88 -16.57
C ASP A 87 2.52 15.67 -15.25
N ARG A 88 3.21 15.50 -14.11
CA ARG A 88 2.58 15.32 -12.80
C ARG A 88 2.17 16.66 -12.18
N PRO A 89 1.07 16.72 -11.40
CA PRO A 89 0.71 17.90 -10.62
C PRO A 89 1.88 18.39 -9.76
N GLY A 90 2.03 19.71 -9.60
CA GLY A 90 3.21 20.31 -8.97
C GLY A 90 3.55 19.73 -7.59
N LEU A 91 2.53 19.46 -6.75
CA LEU A 91 2.71 18.83 -5.45
C LEU A 91 3.18 17.38 -5.53
N ALA A 92 2.58 16.58 -6.42
CA ALA A 92 2.97 15.19 -6.63
C ALA A 92 4.39 15.09 -7.23
N ARG A 93 4.71 15.98 -8.17
CA ARG A 93 6.07 16.15 -8.72
C ARG A 93 7.08 16.50 -7.63
N ALA A 94 6.75 17.44 -6.75
CA ALA A 94 7.61 17.82 -5.63
C ALA A 94 7.84 16.64 -4.67
N LEU A 95 6.80 15.85 -4.34
CA LEU A 95 6.95 14.64 -3.54
C LEU A 95 7.99 13.68 -4.15
N VAL A 96 7.89 13.39 -5.46
CA VAL A 96 8.83 12.49 -6.14
C VAL A 96 10.26 13.01 -6.07
N ILE A 97 10.47 14.31 -6.31
CA ILE A 97 11.80 14.95 -6.24
C ILE A 97 12.35 14.87 -4.81
N ASP A 98 11.56 15.24 -3.81
CA ASP A 98 11.94 15.21 -2.39
C ASP A 98 12.37 13.79 -1.98
N ARG A 99 11.58 12.77 -2.36
CA ARG A 99 11.89 11.36 -2.07
C ARG A 99 13.12 10.86 -2.82
N ALA A 100 13.34 11.31 -4.06
CA ALA A 100 14.54 10.95 -4.81
C ALA A 100 15.82 11.52 -4.18
N LEU A 101 15.77 12.77 -3.69
CA LEU A 101 16.88 13.40 -2.97
C LEU A 101 17.17 12.73 -1.63
N ALA A 102 16.14 12.51 -0.80
CA ALA A 102 16.28 11.79 0.47
C ALA A 102 16.82 10.37 0.26
N GLY A 103 16.26 9.63 -0.70
CA GLY A 103 16.72 8.29 -1.04
C GLY A 103 18.17 8.24 -1.55
N ARG A 104 18.69 9.31 -2.18
CA ARG A 104 20.11 9.41 -2.53
C ARG A 104 20.98 9.59 -1.28
N ALA A 105 20.58 10.48 -0.37
CA ALA A 105 21.30 10.71 0.89
C ALA A 105 21.37 9.42 1.75
N LEU A 106 20.23 8.73 1.90
CA LEU A 106 20.16 7.45 2.62
C LEU A 106 21.07 6.38 1.99
N ARG A 107 21.07 6.27 0.65
CA ARG A 107 21.96 5.32 -0.04
C ARG A 107 23.44 5.63 0.17
N SER A 108 23.79 6.91 0.24
CA SER A 108 25.15 7.35 0.54
C SER A 108 25.58 6.89 1.94
N GLY A 109 24.71 7.06 2.95
CA GLY A 109 24.96 6.62 4.33
C GLY A 109 24.98 5.09 4.52
N LEU A 110 24.16 4.35 3.77
CA LEU A 110 24.03 2.90 3.86
C LEU A 110 25.15 2.11 3.13
N GLY A 111 26.03 2.81 2.41
CA GLY A 111 27.02 2.21 1.52
C GLY A 111 26.44 1.98 0.13
N GLU A 112 26.79 2.87 -0.80
CA GLU A 112 26.36 2.79 -2.20
C GLU A 112 26.85 1.50 -2.87
N GLY A 113 26.14 1.07 -3.92
CA GLY A 113 26.60 -0.03 -4.77
C GLY A 113 25.49 -0.94 -5.27
N ALA A 114 25.87 -1.85 -6.16
CA ALA A 114 24.95 -2.78 -6.83
C ALA A 114 24.20 -3.69 -5.83
N ALA A 115 24.85 -4.09 -4.74
CA ALA A 115 24.23 -4.92 -3.71
C ALA A 115 23.07 -4.20 -2.99
N LEU A 116 23.29 -2.95 -2.55
CA LEU A 116 22.25 -2.14 -1.91
C LEU A 116 21.13 -1.82 -2.90
N ALA A 117 21.47 -1.46 -4.14
CA ALA A 117 20.48 -1.18 -5.19
C ALA A 117 19.61 -2.41 -5.50
N GLY A 118 20.23 -3.58 -5.69
CA GLY A 118 19.54 -4.84 -5.96
C GLY A 118 18.66 -5.28 -4.79
N TRP A 119 19.12 -5.10 -3.55
CA TRP A 119 18.29 -5.33 -2.36
C TRP A 119 17.11 -4.35 -2.31
N ALA A 120 17.35 -3.04 -2.42
CA ALA A 120 16.31 -2.02 -2.29
C ALA A 120 15.20 -2.21 -3.34
N TRP A 121 15.57 -2.52 -4.58
CA TRP A 121 14.60 -2.79 -5.63
C TRP A 121 13.77 -4.06 -5.39
N SER A 122 14.39 -5.10 -4.81
CA SER A 122 13.66 -6.33 -4.47
C SER A 122 12.75 -6.10 -3.26
N ALA A 123 13.25 -5.48 -2.21
CA ALA A 123 12.52 -5.11 -1.01
C ALA A 123 11.30 -4.22 -1.34
N TYR A 124 11.49 -3.22 -2.20
CA TYR A 124 10.41 -2.38 -2.71
C TYR A 124 9.32 -3.21 -3.40
N ARG A 125 9.68 -4.10 -4.34
CA ARG A 125 8.69 -4.94 -5.05
C ARG A 125 7.93 -5.88 -4.12
N ILE A 126 8.57 -6.39 -3.06
CA ILE A 126 7.87 -7.19 -2.03
C ILE A 126 6.86 -6.31 -1.30
N LEU A 127 7.25 -5.11 -0.86
CA LEU A 127 6.33 -4.15 -0.23
C LEU A 127 5.14 -3.83 -1.14
N GLN A 128 5.37 -3.56 -2.43
CA GLN A 128 4.30 -3.31 -3.39
C GLN A 128 3.35 -4.51 -3.55
N ALA A 129 3.90 -5.73 -3.58
CA ALA A 129 3.10 -6.95 -3.70
C ALA A 129 2.23 -7.20 -2.46
N ILE A 130 2.76 -6.93 -1.26
CA ILE A 130 2.01 -7.05 -0.01
C ILE A 130 0.90 -5.98 0.07
N ASP A 131 1.21 -4.72 -0.26
CA ASP A 131 0.22 -3.62 -0.35
C ASP A 131 -0.93 -3.96 -1.32
N LEU A 132 -0.60 -4.41 -2.53
CA LEU A 132 -1.62 -4.82 -3.51
C LEU A 132 -2.44 -6.02 -3.04
N LEU A 133 -1.83 -6.99 -2.34
CA LEU A 133 -2.56 -8.12 -1.78
C LEU A 133 -3.51 -7.69 -0.64
N SER A 134 -3.11 -6.74 0.21
CA SER A 134 -4.02 -6.19 1.21
C SER A 134 -5.18 -5.44 0.55
N LEU A 135 -4.93 -4.60 -0.47
CA LEU A 135 -5.98 -3.90 -1.22
C LEU A 135 -6.92 -4.87 -1.95
N TYR A 136 -6.39 -6.00 -2.44
CA TYR A 136 -7.21 -7.05 -3.04
C TYR A 136 -8.21 -7.59 -2.01
N LEU A 137 -7.74 -7.91 -0.80
CA LEU A 137 -8.55 -8.50 0.27
C LEU A 137 -9.55 -7.50 0.88
N THR A 138 -9.19 -6.22 1.00
CA THR A 138 -9.95 -5.25 1.82
C THR A 138 -10.70 -4.17 1.04
N TRP A 139 -10.37 -3.92 -0.22
CA TRP A 139 -10.94 -2.78 -0.95
C TRP A 139 -11.88 -3.16 -2.09
N ARG A 140 -11.35 -3.59 -3.24
CA ARG A 140 -12.17 -3.83 -4.44
C ARG A 140 -11.92 -5.16 -5.13
N GLY A 141 -10.70 -5.72 -5.04
CA GLY A 141 -10.35 -6.92 -5.80
C GLY A 141 -11.26 -8.11 -5.49
N LEU A 142 -11.33 -8.49 -4.21
CA LEU A 142 -12.12 -9.63 -3.77
C LEU A 142 -13.63 -9.36 -3.86
N ALA A 143 -14.08 -8.18 -3.44
CA ALA A 143 -15.49 -7.78 -3.51
C ALA A 143 -16.02 -7.73 -4.96
N GLY A 144 -15.17 -7.34 -5.92
CA GLY A 144 -15.47 -7.34 -7.35
C GLY A 144 -15.34 -8.71 -8.02
N GLY A 145 -14.79 -9.72 -7.34
CA GLY A 145 -14.50 -11.03 -7.93
C GLY A 145 -13.45 -10.97 -9.05
N GLU A 146 -12.55 -9.98 -8.99
CA GLU A 146 -11.57 -9.71 -10.05
C GLU A 146 -10.35 -10.62 -9.94
N GLU A 147 -9.70 -10.89 -11.07
CA GLU A 147 -8.36 -11.48 -11.10
C GLU A 147 -7.33 -10.34 -11.16
N TRP A 148 -6.37 -10.33 -10.23
CA TRP A 148 -5.26 -9.37 -10.20
C TRP A 148 -3.92 -10.08 -10.43
N THR A 149 -2.90 -9.32 -10.84
CA THR A 149 -1.53 -9.83 -11.00
C THR A 149 -0.55 -9.01 -10.18
N LEU A 150 0.08 -9.64 -9.19
CA LEU A 150 1.23 -9.09 -8.49
C LEU A 150 2.46 -9.28 -9.37
N ARG A 151 2.92 -8.21 -10.04
CA ARG A 151 3.95 -8.31 -11.07
C ARG A 151 5.36 -8.37 -10.49
N ARG A 152 6.19 -9.23 -11.09
CA ARG A 152 7.65 -9.31 -10.86
C ARG A 152 8.03 -9.42 -9.39
N VAL A 153 7.28 -10.18 -8.61
CA VAL A 153 7.56 -10.47 -7.20
C VAL A 153 8.93 -11.17 -7.09
N PRO A 154 9.91 -10.61 -6.37
CA PRO A 154 11.24 -11.21 -6.28
C PRO A 154 11.23 -12.46 -5.41
N ARG A 155 12.01 -13.49 -5.80
CA ARG A 155 12.20 -14.71 -4.99
C ARG A 155 13.39 -14.62 -4.04
N ARG A 156 14.30 -13.68 -4.30
CA ARG A 156 15.53 -13.44 -3.52
C ARG A 156 16.03 -12.01 -3.77
N PRO A 157 16.92 -11.47 -2.92
CA PRO A 157 17.54 -10.17 -3.19
C PRO A 157 18.25 -10.17 -4.54
N GLY A 158 18.04 -9.11 -5.32
CA GLY A 158 18.63 -8.95 -6.66
C GLY A 158 17.94 -9.77 -7.77
N ASP A 159 16.80 -10.41 -7.53
CA ASP A 159 16.04 -11.11 -8.58
C ASP A 159 15.37 -10.11 -9.54
N GLU A 160 16.11 -9.66 -10.55
CA GLU A 160 15.64 -8.65 -11.51
C GLU A 160 14.41 -9.09 -12.31
N ARG A 161 14.28 -10.38 -12.60
CA ARG A 161 13.12 -10.91 -13.34
C ARG A 161 11.89 -10.96 -12.43
N GLY A 162 12.03 -11.56 -11.24
CA GLY A 162 10.90 -11.88 -10.38
C GLY A 162 9.97 -12.91 -11.02
N VAL A 163 8.78 -13.07 -10.43
CA VAL A 163 7.69 -13.90 -10.94
C VAL A 163 6.38 -13.14 -10.81
N ASP A 164 5.48 -13.31 -11.77
CA ASP A 164 4.12 -12.78 -11.65
C ASP A 164 3.28 -13.77 -10.84
N ILE A 165 2.56 -13.25 -9.83
CA ILE A 165 1.63 -14.03 -9.01
C ILE A 165 0.22 -13.58 -9.35
N VAL A 166 -0.58 -14.52 -9.83
CA VAL A 166 -2.00 -14.29 -10.11
C VAL A 166 -2.79 -14.47 -8.83
N VAL A 167 -3.67 -13.52 -8.54
CA VAL A 167 -4.57 -13.50 -7.38
C VAL A 167 -6.00 -13.64 -7.89
N ARG A 168 -6.71 -14.66 -7.40
CA ARG A 168 -8.10 -14.96 -7.79
C ARG A 168 -9.00 -15.02 -6.57
N PRO A 169 -10.30 -14.76 -6.72
CA PRO A 169 -11.24 -14.95 -5.63
C PRO A 169 -11.28 -16.44 -5.25
N GLY A 170 -11.43 -16.71 -3.96
CA GLY A 170 -11.56 -18.05 -3.42
C GLY A 170 -12.97 -18.62 -3.61
N ALA A 171 -13.46 -19.34 -2.60
CA ALA A 171 -14.81 -19.90 -2.65
C ALA A 171 -15.86 -18.77 -2.62
N PRO A 172 -17.03 -18.95 -3.26
CA PRO A 172 -18.12 -17.96 -3.18
C PRO A 172 -18.46 -17.60 -1.72
N ARG A 173 -18.64 -16.30 -1.45
CA ARG A 173 -18.94 -15.74 -0.12
C ARG A 173 -17.85 -15.95 0.95
N SER A 174 -16.68 -16.46 0.58
CA SER A 174 -15.52 -16.47 1.48
C SER A 174 -14.72 -15.18 1.32
N LEU A 175 -14.17 -14.67 2.41
CA LEU A 175 -13.18 -13.59 2.38
C LEU A 175 -11.78 -14.14 2.07
N SER A 176 -11.67 -15.04 1.09
CA SER A 176 -10.42 -15.71 0.76
C SER A 176 -10.02 -15.52 -0.70
N CYS A 177 -8.73 -15.58 -0.97
CA CYS A 177 -8.17 -15.56 -2.31
C CYS A 177 -7.17 -16.70 -2.53
N VAL A 178 -6.90 -16.96 -3.80
CA VAL A 178 -5.98 -17.99 -4.27
C VAL A 178 -4.82 -17.34 -4.99
N LEU A 179 -3.59 -17.73 -4.67
CA LEU A 179 -2.37 -17.21 -5.29
C LEU A 179 -1.64 -18.30 -6.10
N ASP A 180 -1.21 -17.96 -7.31
CA ASP A 180 -0.45 -18.83 -8.20
C ASP A 180 0.66 -18.07 -8.97
N PRO A 181 1.95 -18.37 -8.77
CA PRO A 181 2.48 -19.40 -7.88
C PRO A 181 2.37 -18.98 -6.40
N TRP A 182 2.22 -19.98 -5.53
CA TRP A 182 2.14 -19.78 -4.09
C TRP A 182 3.49 -19.35 -3.49
N PRO A 183 3.59 -18.17 -2.84
CA PRO A 183 4.87 -17.63 -2.38
C PRO A 183 5.22 -17.98 -0.93
N PHE A 184 4.33 -18.63 -0.18
CA PHE A 184 4.50 -18.86 1.26
C PHE A 184 4.88 -20.31 1.57
N ALA A 185 5.52 -20.51 2.73
CA ALA A 185 5.87 -21.84 3.22
C ALA A 185 4.66 -22.60 3.78
N ALA A 186 3.74 -21.90 4.45
CA ALA A 186 2.47 -22.46 4.93
C ALA A 186 1.49 -22.61 3.75
N ASP A 187 0.56 -23.57 3.81
CA ASP A 187 -0.44 -23.77 2.74
C ASP A 187 -1.53 -22.70 2.70
N VAL A 188 -1.76 -22.05 3.84
CA VAL A 188 -2.72 -20.97 4.04
C VAL A 188 -2.06 -19.88 4.89
N VAL A 189 -2.30 -18.63 4.52
CA VAL A 189 -1.95 -17.44 5.32
C VAL A 189 -3.24 -16.76 5.74
N GLU A 190 -3.50 -16.76 7.04
CA GLU A 190 -4.61 -16.03 7.66
C GLU A 190 -4.20 -14.57 7.91
N ALA A 191 -5.08 -13.65 7.56
CA ALA A 191 -4.92 -12.22 7.75
C ALA A 191 -6.24 -11.63 8.29
N PRO A 192 -6.55 -11.83 9.58
CA PRO A 192 -7.75 -11.24 10.17
C PRO A 192 -7.66 -9.70 10.12
N VAL A 193 -8.77 -9.06 9.78
CA VAL A 193 -8.89 -7.60 9.69
C VAL A 193 -10.00 -7.16 10.65
N GLU A 194 -9.71 -6.18 11.49
CA GLU A 194 -10.74 -5.51 12.29
C GLU A 194 -11.49 -4.52 11.39
N ALA A 195 -12.82 -4.60 11.37
CA ALA A 195 -13.68 -3.75 10.56
C ALA A 195 -14.87 -3.25 11.38
N ARG A 196 -15.43 -2.10 10.96
CA ARG A 196 -16.69 -1.59 11.48
C ARG A 196 -17.68 -1.45 10.33
N PHE A 197 -18.90 -1.89 10.55
CA PHE A 197 -20.00 -1.76 9.59
C PHE A 197 -20.91 -0.62 10.00
N ILE A 198 -21.17 0.29 9.06
CA ILE A 198 -22.08 1.43 9.22
C ILE A 198 -23.13 1.37 8.12
N ASP A 199 -24.27 2.01 8.33
CA ASP A 199 -25.36 2.05 7.36
C ASP A 199 -24.92 2.74 6.06
N ASP A 200 -25.35 2.18 4.92
CA ASP A 200 -25.21 2.82 3.61
C ASP A 200 -26.31 3.89 3.46
N ARG A 201 -26.01 5.10 3.93
CA ARG A 201 -26.91 6.25 3.88
C ARG A 201 -26.13 7.54 3.64
N PRO A 202 -26.79 8.61 3.17
CA PRO A 202 -26.20 9.94 3.21
C PRO A 202 -25.89 10.38 4.64
N TYR A 203 -24.69 10.90 4.85
CA TYR A 203 -24.23 11.51 6.08
C TYR A 203 -24.32 13.03 5.99
N ARG A 204 -24.69 13.69 7.09
CA ARG A 204 -24.84 15.16 7.14
C ARG A 204 -23.52 15.92 7.08
N GLY A 205 -22.42 15.22 7.30
CA GLY A 205 -21.06 15.77 7.37
C GLY A 205 -20.15 14.83 8.16
N ALA A 206 -18.88 15.22 8.32
CA ALA A 206 -17.85 14.42 8.99
C ALA A 206 -18.25 14.00 10.42
N ASP A 207 -18.91 14.88 11.19
CA ASP A 207 -19.33 14.57 12.56
C ASP A 207 -20.39 13.44 12.62
N ASP A 208 -21.33 13.39 11.67
CA ASP A 208 -22.34 12.33 11.58
C ASP A 208 -21.69 10.99 11.20
N LEU A 209 -20.74 11.01 10.26
CA LEU A 209 -19.97 9.83 9.88
C LEU A 209 -19.10 9.32 11.03
N ALA A 210 -18.40 10.21 11.73
CA ALA A 210 -17.59 9.88 12.89
C ALA A 210 -18.44 9.31 14.04
N ALA A 211 -19.63 9.86 14.27
CA ALA A 211 -20.57 9.33 15.26
C ALA A 211 -21.04 7.91 14.90
N ALA A 212 -21.36 7.64 13.63
CA ALA A 212 -21.74 6.31 13.17
C ALA A 212 -20.58 5.30 13.32
N LEU A 213 -19.37 5.69 12.92
CA LEU A 213 -18.17 4.84 13.07
C LEU A 213 -17.83 4.55 14.53
N SER A 214 -18.00 5.53 15.42
CA SER A 214 -17.75 5.37 16.86
C SER A 214 -18.79 4.48 17.54
N ALA A 215 -20.05 4.53 17.09
CA ALA A 215 -21.13 3.69 17.59
C ALA A 215 -21.07 2.24 17.08
N ALA A 216 -20.43 2.01 15.93
CA ALA A 216 -20.29 0.68 15.34
C ALA A 216 -19.33 -0.21 16.14
N VAL A 217 -19.76 -1.44 16.40
CA VAL A 217 -18.93 -2.45 17.07
C VAL A 217 -17.90 -2.96 16.08
N ALA A 218 -16.65 -3.10 16.54
CA ALA A 218 -15.59 -3.71 15.75
C ALA A 218 -15.82 -5.23 15.64
N GLU A 219 -15.75 -5.74 14.42
CA GLU A 219 -15.84 -7.15 14.09
C GLU A 219 -14.55 -7.61 13.42
N VAL A 220 -14.18 -8.88 13.64
CA VAL A 220 -13.01 -9.48 12.98
C VAL A 220 -13.47 -10.20 11.71
N LEU A 221 -13.02 -9.69 10.57
CA LEU A 221 -13.16 -10.35 9.29
C LEU A 221 -11.99 -11.30 9.08
N HIS A 222 -12.28 -12.59 9.02
CA HIS A 222 -11.29 -13.62 8.76
C HIS A 222 -10.99 -13.70 7.27
N THR A 223 -9.94 -13.01 6.84
CA THR A 223 -9.45 -13.08 5.45
C THR A 223 -8.30 -14.07 5.33
N SER A 224 -8.17 -14.74 4.19
CA SER A 224 -7.06 -15.67 3.97
C SER A 224 -6.60 -15.77 2.52
N SER A 225 -5.32 -16.08 2.36
CA SER A 225 -4.70 -16.45 1.09
C SER A 225 -4.37 -17.94 1.11
N ARG A 226 -4.56 -18.66 0.00
CA ARG A 226 -4.19 -20.07 -0.10
C ARG A 226 -3.60 -20.44 -1.47
N ARG A 227 -2.92 -21.59 -1.51
CA ARG A 227 -2.44 -22.19 -2.76
C ARG A 227 -3.62 -22.56 -3.68
N ALA A 228 -3.41 -22.40 -5.00
CA ALA A 228 -4.34 -22.84 -6.04
C ALA A 228 -4.55 -24.35 -6.09
#